data_AF-A0A482TBG8-F1
#
_entry.id   AF-A0A482TBG8-F1
#
_cell.length_a   1.000
_cell.length_b   1.000
_cell.length_c   1.000
_cell.angle_alpha   90.00
_cell.angle_beta   90.00
_cell.angle_gamma   90.00
#
_symmetry.space_group_name_H-M   'P 1'
#
loop_
_entity.id
_entity.type
_entity.pdbx_description
1 polymer ?
#
loop_
_entity_poly.entity_id
_entity_poly.type
_entity_poly.pdbx_seq_one_letter_code
_entity_poly.pdbx_strand_id
1 'polypeptide(L)'
;MSLLEKYLAGFQLRSRKPTFEPGTRVSVFITGQDGTDLVARVGDSKIRITDAPVEYLNDRVLVEIDEFDDNDHVAEGTFIEKVGESSF
;
A
#
# COMPACT_ATOMS: atom_id res chain seq x y z
N MET A 1 21.83 11.18 -7.31
CA MET A 1 20.81 10.66 -6.38
C MET A 1 19.45 11.08 -6.92
N SER A 2 18.80 10.20 -7.68
CA SER A 2 17.44 10.35 -8.24
C SER A 2 17.20 9.12 -9.13
N LEU A 3 16.07 8.40 -9.16
CA LEU A 3 14.67 8.82 -8.98
C LEU A 3 13.82 7.79 -8.20
N LEU A 4 14.37 6.61 -7.88
CA LEU A 4 13.65 5.47 -7.28
C LEU A 4 14.42 4.81 -6.11
N GLU A 5 15.65 5.27 -5.82
CA GLU A 5 16.62 4.67 -4.87
C GLU A 5 16.14 4.59 -3.40
N LYS A 6 14.97 5.15 -3.13
CA LYS A 6 14.45 5.48 -1.81
C LYS A 6 13.01 5.03 -1.62
N TYR A 7 12.41 4.39 -2.63
CA TYR A 7 11.03 3.89 -2.63
C TYR A 7 10.87 2.75 -1.60
N LEU A 8 11.01 3.06 -0.30
CA LEU A 8 10.70 2.21 0.86
C LEU A 8 11.74 1.17 1.30
N ALA A 9 12.97 1.18 0.79
CA ALA A 9 13.95 0.10 1.01
C ALA A 9 14.46 -0.13 2.46
N GLY A 10 13.88 0.46 3.52
CA GLY A 10 14.30 0.05 4.87
C GLY A 10 13.68 0.68 6.12
N PHE A 11 12.77 1.66 6.04
CA PHE A 11 12.63 2.55 7.20
C PHE A 11 11.77 2.04 8.38
N GLN A 12 10.94 1.00 8.22
CA GLN A 12 10.10 0.51 9.33
C GLN A 12 9.87 -1.01 9.39
N LEU A 13 10.68 -1.83 8.70
CA LEU A 13 10.55 -3.31 8.73
C LEU A 13 10.81 -3.94 10.12
N ARG A 14 11.05 -3.14 11.17
CA ARG A 14 11.11 -3.61 12.56
C ARG A 14 9.98 -3.08 13.46
N SER A 15 9.08 -2.25 12.95
CA SER A 15 7.92 -1.78 13.72
C SER A 15 6.71 -2.65 13.40
N ARG A 16 6.04 -3.15 14.44
CA ARG A 16 4.77 -3.90 14.29
C ARG A 16 3.68 -3.06 13.61
N LYS A 17 3.70 -1.74 13.85
CA LYS A 17 2.73 -0.75 13.37
C LYS A 17 3.47 0.34 12.57
N PRO A 18 3.63 0.17 11.25
CA PRO A 18 4.18 1.22 10.41
C PRO A 18 3.21 2.40 10.29
N THR A 19 3.78 3.60 10.17
CA THR A 19 3.06 4.88 10.01
C THR A 19 3.41 5.42 8.63
N PHE A 20 2.44 5.97 7.91
CA PHE A 20 2.64 6.48 6.56
C PHE A 20 2.45 7.99 6.51
N GLU A 21 3.34 8.70 5.81
CA GLU A 21 3.17 10.12 5.54
C GLU A 21 2.34 10.32 4.27
N PRO A 22 1.39 11.28 4.24
CA PRO A 22 0.67 11.66 3.02
C PRO A 22 1.62 12.01 1.86
N GLY A 23 1.27 11.61 0.64
CA GLY A 23 2.09 11.72 -0.57
C GLY A 23 3.18 10.65 -0.69
N THR A 24 3.28 9.73 0.28
CA THR A 24 4.24 8.62 0.20
C THR A 24 3.75 7.56 -0.77
N ARG A 25 4.62 7.16 -1.71
CA ARG A 25 4.34 6.04 -2.62
C ARG A 25 4.84 4.73 -2.01
N VAL A 26 3.93 3.77 -1.86
CA VAL A 26 4.19 2.44 -1.31
C VAL A 26 3.85 1.35 -2.31
N SER A 27 4.76 0.40 -2.51
CA SER A 27 4.42 -0.85 -3.22
C SER A 27 3.87 -1.86 -2.23
N VAL A 28 2.65 -2.32 -2.45
CA VAL A 28 1.96 -3.26 -1.56
C VAL A 28 1.35 -4.42 -2.32
N PHE A 29 1.19 -5.53 -1.61
CA PHE A 29 0.50 -6.71 -2.12
C PHE A 29 -0.95 -6.67 -1.68
N ILE A 30 -1.87 -6.81 -2.63
CA ILE A 30 -3.30 -6.85 -2.32
C ILE A 30 -3.63 -8.17 -1.65
N THR A 31 -4.17 -8.09 -0.44
CA THR A 31 -4.48 -9.28 0.38
C THR A 31 -5.97 -9.56 0.48
N GLY A 32 -6.81 -8.62 0.06
CA GLY A 32 -8.25 -8.74 0.15
C GLY A 32 -8.96 -7.58 -0.53
N GLN A 33 -10.28 -7.60 -0.40
CA GLN A 33 -11.18 -6.55 -0.85
C GLN A 33 -12.19 -6.26 0.28
N ASP A 34 -12.61 -5.01 0.38
CA ASP A 34 -13.65 -4.56 1.31
C ASP A 34 -14.68 -3.77 0.51
N GLY A 35 -15.82 -4.42 0.18
CA GLY A 35 -16.81 -3.85 -0.72
C GLY A 35 -16.27 -3.68 -2.14
N THR A 36 -16.13 -2.43 -2.57
CA THR A 36 -15.58 -2.03 -3.88
C THR A 36 -14.08 -1.74 -3.85
N ASP A 37 -13.50 -1.60 -2.65
CA ASP A 37 -12.12 -1.13 -2.49
C ASP A 37 -11.18 -2.32 -2.24
N LEU A 38 -9.94 -2.21 -2.70
CA LEU A 38 -8.92 -3.21 -2.43
C LEU A 38 -8.22 -2.94 -1.10
N VAL A 39 -7.79 -4.00 -0.42
CA VAL A 39 -7.12 -3.91 0.87
C VAL A 39 -5.77 -4.62 0.83
N ALA A 40 -4.73 -3.84 1.13
CA ALA A 40 -3.40 -4.36 1.40
C ALA A 40 -3.11 -4.35 2.91
N ARG A 41 -2.32 -5.33 3.38
CA ARG A 41 -1.84 -5.37 4.76
C ARG A 41 -0.33 -5.23 4.80
N VAL A 42 0.15 -4.34 5.64
CA VAL A 42 1.58 -4.06 5.84
C VAL A 42 1.86 -4.09 7.34
N GLY A 43 2.45 -5.19 7.83
CA GLY A 43 2.55 -5.44 9.27
C GLY A 43 1.15 -5.58 9.89
N ASP A 44 0.89 -4.84 10.97
CA ASP A 44 -0.43 -4.77 11.60
C ASP A 44 -1.33 -3.67 10.98
N SER A 45 -0.79 -2.83 10.09
CA SER A 45 -1.52 -1.72 9.44
C SER A 45 -2.26 -2.20 8.18
N LYS A 46 -3.39 -1.56 7.88
CA LYS A 46 -4.19 -1.80 6.67
C LYS A 46 -4.11 -0.60 5.74
N ILE A 47 -4.11 -0.84 4.44
CA ILE A 47 -4.18 0.21 3.41
C ILE A 47 -5.41 -0.05 2.56
N ARG A 48 -6.36 0.88 2.59
CA ARG A 48 -7.51 0.91 1.70
C ARG A 48 -7.12 1.62 0.42
N ILE A 49 -7.38 0.95 -0.71
CA ILE A 49 -6.95 1.41 -2.01
C ILE A 49 -8.20 1.70 -2.83
N THR A 50 -8.42 2.98 -3.09
CA THR A 50 -9.50 3.48 -3.95
C THR A 50 -9.04 3.47 -5.40
N ASP A 51 -10.01 3.42 -6.32
CA ASP A 51 -9.80 3.45 -7.78
C ASP A 51 -8.92 2.32 -8.36
N ALA A 52 -8.73 1.24 -7.59
CA ALA A 52 -8.08 0.04 -8.09
C ALA A 52 -9.11 -0.97 -8.66
N PRO A 53 -8.92 -1.47 -9.89
CA PRO A 53 -9.66 -2.62 -10.40
C PRO A 53 -9.55 -3.84 -9.48
N VAL A 54 -10.70 -4.42 -9.09
CA VAL A 54 -10.75 -5.61 -8.19
C VAL A 54 -10.01 -6.84 -8.74
N GLU A 55 -9.74 -6.87 -10.04
CA GLU A 55 -8.92 -7.90 -10.70
C GLU A 55 -7.47 -7.94 -10.19
N TYR A 56 -6.97 -6.87 -9.55
CA TYR A 56 -5.64 -6.83 -8.95
C TYR A 56 -5.56 -7.48 -7.56
N LEU A 57 -6.60 -8.23 -7.16
CA LEU A 57 -6.53 -9.10 -6.00
C LEU A 57 -5.40 -10.12 -6.17
N ASN A 58 -4.52 -10.23 -5.17
CA ASN A 58 -3.28 -11.01 -5.21
C ASN A 58 -2.19 -10.49 -6.15
N ASP A 59 -2.28 -9.25 -6.62
CA ASP A 59 -1.21 -8.58 -7.35
C ASP A 59 -0.44 -7.58 -6.48
N ARG A 60 0.73 -7.18 -6.97
CA ARG A 60 1.52 -6.09 -6.38
C ARG A 60 1.25 -4.80 -7.13
N VAL A 61 0.82 -3.79 -6.38
CA VAL A 61 0.47 -2.46 -6.91
C VAL A 61 1.23 -1.36 -6.19
N LEU A 62 1.40 -0.23 -6.88
CA LEU A 62 1.95 0.99 -6.35
C LEU A 62 0.77 1.89 -5.96
N VAL A 63 0.79 2.34 -4.71
CA VAL A 63 -0.25 3.16 -4.10
C VAL A 63 0.40 4.42 -3.57
N GLU A 64 -0.21 5.58 -3.78
CA GLU A 64 0.16 6.82 -3.09
C GLU A 64 -0.74 6.99 -1.87
N ILE A 65 -0.16 7.20 -0.69
CA ILE A 65 -0.91 7.38 0.56
C ILE A 65 -1.49 8.79 0.58
N ASP A 66 -2.79 8.89 0.74
CA ASP A 66 -3.51 10.14 0.87
C ASP A 66 -3.59 10.56 2.34
N GLU A 67 -3.95 9.62 3.22
CA GLU A 67 -4.11 9.85 4.66
C GLU A 67 -3.74 8.61 5.47
N PHE A 68 -3.35 8.82 6.74
CA PHE A 68 -3.10 7.74 7.70
C PHE A 68 -3.70 8.06 9.07
N ASP A 69 -4.58 7.17 9.54
CA ASP A 69 -5.10 7.18 10.92
C ASP A 69 -4.22 6.32 11.84
N ASP A 70 -3.51 6.98 12.76
CA ASP A 70 -2.62 6.32 13.72
C ASP A 70 -3.36 5.63 14.89
N ASN A 71 -4.64 5.94 15.11
CA ASN A 71 -5.44 5.26 16.13
C ASN A 71 -5.86 3.87 15.65
N ASP A 72 -6.34 3.79 14.41
CA ASP A 72 -6.83 2.56 13.80
C ASP A 72 -5.76 1.81 12.98
N HIS A 73 -4.61 2.45 12.74
CA HIS A 73 -3.54 1.97 11.86
C HIS A 73 -4.06 1.65 10.44
N VAL A 74 -4.90 2.54 9.92
CA VAL A 74 -5.48 2.46 8.58
C VAL A 74 -4.94 3.60 7.75
N ALA A 75 -4.36 3.26 6.60
CA ALA A 75 -4.02 4.21 5.56
C ALA A 75 -5.09 4.20 4.47
N GLU A 76 -5.35 5.35 3.90
CA GLU A 76 -6.08 5.49 2.64
C GLU A 76 -5.08 5.87 1.56
N GLY A 77 -5.24 5.29 0.38
CA GLY A 77 -4.35 5.60 -0.73
C GLY A 77 -4.98 5.35 -2.09
N THR A 78 -4.46 6.08 -3.05
CA THR A 78 -4.90 6.03 -4.44
C THR A 78 -4.01 5.10 -5.25
N PHE A 79 -4.62 4.24 -6.07
CA PHE A 79 -3.90 3.39 -7.00
C PHE A 79 -3.15 4.20 -8.06
N ILE A 80 -1.88 3.87 -8.29
CA ILE A 80 -1.02 4.53 -9.29
C ILE A 80 -0.78 3.59 -10.47
N GLU A 81 -0.17 2.43 -10.22
CA GLU A 81 0.14 1.46 -11.28
C GLU A 81 0.35 0.05 -10.72
N LYS A 82 0.22 -0.97 -11.57
CA LYS A 82 0.59 -2.35 -11.25
C LYS A 82 2.10 -2.51 -11.45
N VAL A 83 2.81 -2.84 -10.37
CA VAL A 83 4.28 -2.97 -10.34
C VAL A 83 4.77 -4.42 -10.47
N GLY A 84 3.88 -5.41 -10.35
CA GLY A 84 4.21 -6.80 -10.64
C GLY A 84 3.00 -7.72 -10.72
N GLU A 85 3.03 -8.65 -11.67
CA GLU A 85 2.14 -9.81 -11.70
C GLU A 85 2.61 -10.84 -10.68
N SER A 86 1.67 -11.34 -9.88
CA SER A 86 1.88 -12.57 -9.12
C SER A 86 2.24 -13.70 -10.10
N SER A 87 3.50 -14.14 -10.10
CA SER A 87 3.90 -15.38 -10.77
C SER A 87 3.52 -16.55 -9.85
N PHE A 88 2.22 -16.85 -9.74
CA PHE A 88 1.72 -18.10 -9.17
C PHE A 88 1.37 -19.09 -10.29
#